data_AF-A0A830CFI2-F1
#
_entry.id   AF-A0A830CFI2-F1
#
_cell.length_a   1.000
_cell.length_b   1.000
_cell.length_c   1.000
_cell.angle_alpha   90.00
_cell.angle_beta   90.00
_cell.angle_gamma   90.00
#
_symmetry.space_group_name_H-M   'P 1'
#
loop_
_entity.id
_entity.type
_entity.pdbx_description
1 polymer ?
#
loop_
_entity_poly.entity_id
_entity_poly.type
_entity_poly.pdbx_seq_one_letter_code
_entity_poly.pdbx_strand_id
1 'polypeptide(L)'
;SNSLKFLRELSLKSVDVTDKDVEFFLRSCPLLEHLVIDYALKILNLNICGALALKHLEILYCFHVKSIKVSAPNLTSLRVTSVEALLLENVPKLVEVYVCCGHEEVYAHKLVPALHCCLSQLEILMLNLSIKTKFIEDCKFPVLPNLKKLAIEFFGRRDKSLIGLASFIRAAPYLQEFVIKIDWYKLLRTDRNVKNGIHSPHEHLKVVKFLSYYGRASDVELVRYLVDNCVVFEKIIIDPRYRTDYFHTQMDTELDAVGTSRNYAKQQLQGQNYLFFNSLLQTTRD
;
A
#
# COMPACT_ATOMS: atom_id res chain seq x y z
N SER A 1 -7.73 17.94 -35.70
CA SER A 1 -8.85 17.62 -34.81
C SER A 1 -8.69 18.38 -33.50
N ASN A 2 -9.68 19.19 -33.10
CA ASN A 2 -9.62 20.03 -31.87
C ASN A 2 -10.14 19.28 -30.61
N SER A 3 -10.55 18.02 -30.73
CA SER A 3 -11.23 17.28 -29.65
C SER A 3 -10.34 16.98 -28.45
N LEU A 4 -9.03 16.79 -28.65
CA LEU A 4 -8.09 16.47 -27.57
C LEU A 4 -7.87 17.62 -26.58
N LYS A 5 -8.12 18.88 -27.00
CA LYS A 5 -7.89 20.07 -26.17
C LYS A 5 -8.78 20.14 -24.92
N PHE A 6 -9.91 19.42 -24.94
CA PHE A 6 -10.87 19.37 -23.85
C PHE A 6 -10.80 18.07 -23.04
N LEU A 7 -9.88 17.17 -23.40
CA LEU A 7 -9.74 15.89 -22.72
C LEU A 7 -9.23 16.12 -21.29
N ARG A 8 -10.01 15.65 -20.30
CA ARG A 8 -9.67 15.73 -18.87
C ARG A 8 -9.18 14.41 -18.29
N GLU A 9 -9.58 13.30 -18.89
CA GLU A 9 -9.22 11.97 -18.42
C GLU A 9 -8.76 11.12 -19.58
N LEU A 10 -7.63 10.44 -19.42
CA LEU A 10 -7.07 9.52 -20.38
C LEU A 10 -6.68 8.23 -19.67
N SER A 11 -7.26 7.11 -20.10
CA SER A 11 -6.91 5.78 -19.60
C SER A 11 -6.43 4.91 -20.76
N LEU A 12 -5.19 4.44 -20.65
CA LEU A 12 -4.51 3.60 -21.62
C LEU A 12 -4.20 2.27 -20.96
N LYS A 13 -5.05 1.26 -21.19
CA LYS A 13 -4.95 -0.05 -20.55
C LYS A 13 -4.67 -1.15 -21.56
N SER A 14 -3.60 -1.92 -21.35
CA SER A 14 -3.20 -3.03 -22.22
C SER A 14 -3.01 -2.61 -23.68
N VAL A 15 -2.48 -1.41 -23.90
CA VAL A 15 -2.20 -0.84 -25.22
C VAL A 15 -0.71 -0.65 -25.45
N ASP A 16 -0.31 -0.72 -26.72
CA ASP A 16 1.05 -0.51 -27.19
C ASP A 16 1.42 0.98 -27.23
N VAL A 17 1.49 1.61 -26.06
CA VAL A 17 1.90 3.03 -25.91
C VAL A 17 3.38 3.14 -25.57
N THR A 18 4.08 4.09 -26.21
CA THR A 18 5.49 4.40 -25.98
C THR A 18 5.66 5.70 -25.17
N ASP A 19 6.89 5.97 -24.70
CA ASP A 19 7.24 7.22 -24.02
C ASP A 19 6.83 8.47 -24.84
N LYS A 20 7.00 8.42 -26.16
CA LYS A 20 6.67 9.52 -27.09
C LYS A 20 5.17 9.75 -27.23
N ASP A 21 4.39 8.69 -27.19
CA ASP A 21 2.93 8.78 -27.28
C ASP A 21 2.36 9.47 -26.05
N VAL A 22 2.87 9.13 -24.85
CA VAL A 22 2.48 9.81 -23.61
C VAL A 22 2.86 11.29 -23.66
N GLU A 23 4.08 11.62 -24.11
CA GLU A 23 4.50 13.01 -24.28
C GLU A 23 3.59 13.77 -25.26
N PHE A 24 3.19 13.12 -26.36
CA PHE A 24 2.24 13.69 -27.32
C PHE A 24 0.89 14.01 -26.65
N PHE A 25 0.35 13.10 -25.84
CA PHE A 25 -0.92 13.34 -25.13
C PHE A 25 -0.80 14.47 -24.11
N LEU A 26 0.29 14.52 -23.33
CA LEU A 26 0.52 15.61 -22.37
C LEU A 26 0.59 16.98 -23.04
N ARG A 27 1.20 17.06 -24.23
CA ARG A 27 1.28 18.30 -25.02
C ARG A 27 -0.05 18.66 -25.69
N SER A 28 -0.81 17.66 -26.14
CA SER A 28 -2.04 17.86 -26.92
C SER A 28 -3.28 18.09 -26.05
N CYS A 29 -3.23 17.69 -24.77
CA CYS A 29 -4.35 17.73 -23.83
C CYS A 29 -4.02 18.64 -22.63
N PRO A 30 -4.08 19.98 -22.79
CA PRO A 30 -3.70 20.93 -21.73
C PRO A 30 -4.62 20.92 -20.51
N LEU A 31 -5.83 20.35 -20.63
CA LEU A 31 -6.80 20.21 -19.54
C LEU A 31 -6.80 18.81 -18.92
N LEU A 32 -5.80 17.97 -19.21
CA LEU A 32 -5.73 16.61 -18.71
C LEU A 32 -5.48 16.60 -17.19
N GLU A 33 -6.48 16.15 -16.44
CA GLU A 33 -6.47 16.07 -14.98
C GLU A 33 -6.17 14.66 -14.47
N HIS A 34 -6.54 13.62 -15.22
CA HIS A 34 -6.33 12.22 -14.86
C HIS A 34 -5.62 11.47 -16.00
N LEU A 35 -4.48 10.84 -15.68
CA LEU A 35 -3.76 9.96 -16.60
C LEU A 35 -3.57 8.60 -15.95
N VAL A 36 -4.11 7.57 -16.57
CA VAL A 36 -3.92 6.17 -16.19
C VAL A 36 -3.22 5.45 -17.33
N ILE A 37 -2.10 4.83 -17.02
CA ILE A 37 -1.36 3.94 -17.91
C ILE A 37 -1.26 2.60 -17.20
N ASP A 38 -1.85 1.57 -17.79
CA ASP A 38 -1.96 0.25 -17.20
C ASP A 38 -1.51 -0.79 -18.20
N TYR A 39 -0.63 -1.71 -17.78
CA TYR A 39 -0.20 -2.83 -18.60
C TYR A 39 0.42 -2.44 -19.96
N ALA A 40 1.12 -1.29 -19.99
CA ALA A 40 1.83 -0.80 -21.17
C ALA A 40 3.29 -1.26 -21.19
N LEU A 41 3.62 -2.17 -22.11
CA LEU A 41 4.92 -2.86 -22.13
C LEU A 41 6.02 -2.13 -22.92
N LYS A 42 5.68 -1.09 -23.70
CA LYS A 42 6.64 -0.33 -24.52
C LYS A 42 7.16 0.96 -23.86
N ILE A 43 6.78 1.20 -22.61
CA ILE A 43 7.28 2.34 -21.82
C ILE A 43 8.59 1.95 -21.15
N LEU A 44 9.60 2.82 -21.28
CA LEU A 44 10.94 2.59 -20.74
C LEU A 44 11.38 3.72 -19.81
N ASN A 45 11.33 4.97 -20.27
CA ASN A 45 11.78 6.13 -19.50
C ASN A 45 10.75 7.25 -19.60
N LEU A 46 9.79 7.22 -18.70
CA LEU A 46 8.66 8.12 -18.76
C LEU A 46 8.98 9.48 -18.14
N ASN A 47 8.72 10.55 -18.88
CA ASN A 47 8.89 11.91 -18.41
C ASN A 47 7.56 12.67 -18.44
N ILE A 48 6.96 12.83 -17.26
CA ILE A 48 5.72 13.58 -17.06
C ILE A 48 6.08 15.00 -16.60
N CYS A 49 6.53 15.85 -17.52
CA CYS A 49 6.84 17.25 -17.27
C CYS A 49 5.87 18.18 -18.02
N GLY A 50 5.56 19.33 -17.43
CA GLY A 50 4.68 20.34 -18.06
C GLY A 50 3.19 20.00 -17.99
N ALA A 51 2.82 18.95 -17.27
CA ALA A 51 1.44 18.53 -17.07
C ALA A 51 0.75 19.39 -16.00
N LEU A 52 0.45 20.65 -16.34
CA LEU A 52 -0.02 21.66 -15.37
C LEU A 52 -1.42 21.38 -14.81
N ALA A 53 -2.31 20.75 -15.58
CA ALA A 53 -3.66 20.41 -15.12
C ALA A 53 -3.72 19.07 -14.37
N LEU A 54 -2.66 18.26 -14.42
CA LEU A 54 -2.67 16.89 -13.93
C LEU A 54 -2.79 16.85 -12.41
N LYS A 55 -3.82 16.14 -11.93
CA LYS A 55 -4.14 15.92 -10.51
C LYS A 55 -3.92 14.47 -10.09
N HIS A 56 -4.19 13.53 -10.99
CA HIS A 56 -4.08 12.10 -10.72
C HIS A 56 -3.23 11.40 -11.78
N LEU A 57 -2.20 10.67 -11.34
CA LEU A 57 -1.33 9.88 -12.20
C LEU A 57 -1.26 8.44 -11.69
N GLU A 58 -1.61 7.49 -12.55
CA GLU A 58 -1.45 6.06 -12.29
C GLU A 58 -0.60 5.42 -13.38
N ILE A 59 0.48 4.72 -12.99
CA ILE A 59 1.35 3.94 -13.86
C ILE A 59 1.45 2.54 -13.27
N LEU A 60 0.62 1.65 -13.78
CA LEU A 60 0.33 0.33 -13.21
C LEU A 60 0.80 -0.77 -14.14
N TYR A 61 1.47 -1.79 -13.58
CA TYR A 61 1.89 -3.01 -14.26
C TYR A 61 2.68 -2.80 -15.56
N CYS A 62 3.42 -1.69 -15.66
CA CYS A 62 4.34 -1.41 -16.77
C CYS A 62 5.73 -2.00 -16.47
N PHE A 63 5.91 -3.31 -16.72
CA PHE A 63 7.06 -4.08 -16.21
C PHE A 63 8.43 -3.74 -16.82
N HIS A 64 8.50 -2.96 -17.90
CA HIS A 64 9.75 -2.60 -18.56
C HIS A 64 10.24 -1.17 -18.22
N VAL A 65 9.55 -0.47 -17.32
CA VAL A 65 9.87 0.91 -16.97
C VAL A 65 11.10 0.99 -16.07
N LYS A 66 12.14 1.64 -16.59
CA LYS A 66 13.40 1.89 -15.88
C LYS A 66 13.35 3.16 -15.04
N SER A 67 12.73 4.22 -15.57
CA SER A 67 12.65 5.48 -14.83
C SER A 67 11.34 6.20 -15.09
N ILE A 68 10.84 6.86 -14.05
CA ILE A 68 9.72 7.78 -14.13
C ILE A 68 10.16 9.08 -13.48
N LYS A 69 10.15 10.16 -14.27
CA LYS A 69 10.28 11.53 -13.78
C LYS A 69 8.92 12.22 -13.81
N VAL A 70 8.53 12.82 -12.70
CA VAL A 70 7.26 13.56 -12.58
C VAL A 70 7.53 14.98 -12.10
N SER A 71 7.07 15.95 -12.89
CA SER A 71 6.98 17.35 -12.52
C SER A 71 5.62 17.92 -12.89
N ALA A 72 4.72 17.92 -11.90
CA ALA A 72 3.32 18.26 -12.06
C ALA A 72 2.83 19.04 -10.81
N PRO A 73 2.75 20.38 -10.86
CA PRO A 73 2.53 21.21 -9.67
C PRO A 73 1.15 21.06 -9.03
N ASN A 74 0.17 20.56 -9.79
CA ASN A 74 -1.19 20.31 -9.32
C ASN A 74 -1.47 18.85 -8.99
N LEU A 75 -0.47 17.97 -9.06
CA LEU A 75 -0.62 16.55 -8.75
C LEU A 75 -0.95 16.36 -7.28
N THR A 76 -2.07 15.70 -6.99
CA THR A 76 -2.53 15.39 -5.63
C THR A 76 -2.42 13.91 -5.31
N SER A 77 -2.47 13.05 -6.33
CA SER A 77 -2.44 11.58 -6.20
C SER A 77 -1.48 10.96 -7.20
N LEU A 78 -0.60 10.08 -6.72
CA LEU A 78 0.34 9.31 -7.52
C LEU A 78 0.25 7.83 -7.18
N ARG A 79 0.09 6.96 -8.17
CA ARG A 79 0.15 5.51 -8.00
C ARG A 79 1.13 4.92 -9.01
N VAL A 80 2.17 4.26 -8.52
CA VAL A 80 3.21 3.70 -9.38
C VAL A 80 3.56 2.29 -8.94
N THR A 81 3.59 1.38 -9.90
CA THR A 81 4.11 0.01 -9.71
C THR A 81 5.25 -0.27 -10.66
N SER A 82 6.12 -1.21 -10.30
CA SER A 82 7.12 -1.78 -11.22
C SER A 82 8.09 -0.77 -11.85
N VAL A 83 8.64 0.17 -11.05
CA VAL A 83 9.59 1.19 -11.54
C VAL A 83 10.96 1.07 -10.87
N GLU A 84 12.06 1.04 -11.66
CA GLU A 84 13.47 1.01 -11.20
C GLU A 84 13.95 2.27 -10.46
N ALA A 85 13.50 3.44 -10.92
CA ALA A 85 13.81 4.75 -10.34
C ALA A 85 12.63 5.73 -10.48
N LEU A 86 12.19 6.30 -9.36
CA LEU A 86 11.15 7.33 -9.32
C LEU A 86 11.78 8.66 -8.89
N LEU A 87 11.62 9.70 -9.72
CA LEU A 87 12.09 11.05 -9.45
C LEU A 87 10.90 12.01 -9.43
N LEU A 88 10.62 12.56 -8.26
CA LEU A 88 9.57 13.55 -8.05
C LEU A 88 10.20 14.94 -7.89
N GLU A 89 9.77 15.89 -8.71
CA GLU A 89 10.22 17.28 -8.66
C GLU A 89 9.02 18.22 -8.77
N ASN A 90 8.95 19.29 -7.96
CA ASN A 90 7.86 20.28 -8.05
C ASN A 90 6.44 19.66 -8.00
N VAL A 91 6.17 18.89 -6.93
CA VAL A 91 4.86 18.27 -6.64
C VAL A 91 4.29 18.75 -5.29
N PRO A 92 4.15 20.08 -5.07
CA PRO A 92 3.82 20.65 -3.76
C PRO A 92 2.43 20.26 -3.23
N LYS A 93 1.52 19.81 -4.09
CA LYS A 93 0.15 19.39 -3.71
C LYS A 93 -0.02 17.88 -3.54
N LEU A 94 1.05 17.11 -3.70
CA LEU A 94 0.99 15.64 -3.63
C LEU A 94 0.75 15.19 -2.19
N VAL A 95 -0.45 14.68 -1.93
CA VAL A 95 -0.90 14.26 -0.60
C VAL A 95 -1.15 12.76 -0.50
N GLU A 96 -1.41 12.09 -1.63
CA GLU A 96 -1.67 10.65 -1.71
C GLU A 96 -0.65 9.96 -2.62
N VAL A 97 0.03 8.95 -2.08
CA VAL A 97 1.03 8.17 -2.81
C VAL A 97 0.81 6.69 -2.58
N TYR A 98 0.74 5.93 -3.68
CA TYR A 98 0.86 4.48 -3.71
C TYR A 98 2.13 4.08 -4.48
N VAL A 99 3.02 3.31 -3.83
CA VAL A 99 4.23 2.78 -4.47
C VAL A 99 4.35 1.28 -4.19
N CYS A 100 4.53 0.50 -5.25
CA CYS A 100 4.93 -0.89 -5.11
C CYS A 100 6.45 -1.01 -5.10
N CYS A 101 7.00 -1.37 -3.95
CA CYS A 101 8.39 -1.78 -3.82
C CYS A 101 8.46 -3.25 -4.25
N GLY A 102 8.73 -3.47 -5.54
CA GLY A 102 8.72 -4.79 -6.17
C GLY A 102 9.61 -5.84 -5.50
N HIS A 103 9.63 -7.06 -6.04
CA HIS A 103 10.29 -8.23 -5.45
C HIS A 103 11.82 -8.16 -5.26
N GLU A 104 12.45 -7.03 -5.56
CA GLU A 104 13.89 -6.83 -5.42
C GLU A 104 14.21 -5.89 -4.25
N GLU A 105 15.19 -6.28 -3.43
CA GLU A 105 15.69 -5.52 -2.27
C GLU A 105 16.12 -4.09 -2.63
N VAL A 106 16.42 -3.87 -3.92
CA VAL A 106 16.89 -2.61 -4.47
C VAL A 106 15.84 -1.49 -4.37
N TYR A 107 14.55 -1.81 -4.31
CA TYR A 107 13.51 -0.79 -4.33
C TYR A 107 13.31 -0.05 -3.03
N ALA A 108 13.41 -0.80 -1.94
CA ALA A 108 13.00 -0.28 -0.67
C ALA A 108 13.94 0.86 -0.21
N HIS A 109 15.25 0.72 -0.43
CA HIS A 109 16.22 1.78 -0.15
C HIS A 109 16.06 3.02 -1.05
N LYS A 110 15.40 2.90 -2.21
CA LYS A 110 15.12 4.02 -3.12
C LYS A 110 13.82 4.76 -2.80
N LEU A 111 12.95 4.18 -1.97
CA LEU A 111 11.66 4.77 -1.60
C LEU A 111 11.82 6.12 -0.89
N VAL A 112 12.68 6.19 0.12
CA VAL A 112 12.90 7.42 0.89
C VAL A 112 13.45 8.56 0.01
N PRO A 113 14.51 8.34 -0.79
CA PRO A 113 14.95 9.34 -1.78
C PRO A 113 13.86 9.78 -2.75
N ALA A 114 13.05 8.85 -3.27
CA ALA A 114 12.00 9.16 -4.25
C ALA A 114 10.90 10.07 -3.68
N LEU A 115 10.57 9.92 -2.40
CA LEU A 115 9.50 10.68 -1.74
C LEU A 115 10.00 11.94 -1.05
N HIS A 116 11.31 12.17 -0.97
CA HIS A 116 11.92 13.21 -0.14
C HIS A 116 11.29 14.60 -0.29
N CYS A 117 10.95 15.00 -1.51
CA CYS A 117 10.38 16.32 -1.81
C CYS A 117 8.92 16.51 -1.36
N CYS A 118 8.25 15.45 -0.90
CA CYS A 118 6.85 15.49 -0.51
C CYS A 118 6.53 14.92 0.88
N LEU A 119 7.53 14.40 1.60
CA LEU A 119 7.35 13.77 2.93
C LEU A 119 6.56 14.63 3.91
N SER A 120 6.79 15.95 3.89
CA SER A 120 6.14 16.88 4.81
C SER A 120 4.68 17.19 4.47
N GLN A 121 4.19 16.95 3.26
CA GLN A 121 2.79 17.18 2.90
C GLN A 121 1.96 15.91 2.72
N LEU A 122 2.58 14.73 2.67
CA LEU A 122 1.86 13.47 2.50
C LEU A 122 0.86 13.24 3.64
N GLU A 123 -0.39 12.99 3.26
CA GLU A 123 -1.49 12.64 4.17
C GLU A 123 -1.83 11.14 4.11
N ILE A 124 -1.67 10.53 2.92
CA ILE A 124 -1.97 9.13 2.66
C ILE A 124 -0.78 8.46 1.96
N LEU A 125 -0.25 7.41 2.58
CA LEU A 125 0.83 6.60 2.04
C LEU A 125 0.38 5.16 1.97
N MET A 126 0.49 4.57 0.79
CA MET A 126 0.18 3.18 0.53
C MET A 126 1.41 2.49 -0.05
N LEU A 127 1.83 1.39 0.58
CA LEU A 127 3.03 0.65 0.20
C LEU A 127 2.66 -0.78 -0.13
N ASN A 128 3.12 -1.29 -1.27
CA ASN A 128 3.12 -2.72 -1.54
C ASN A 128 4.55 -3.24 -1.32
N LEU A 129 4.72 -4.12 -0.33
CA LEU A 129 6.00 -4.59 0.22
C LEU A 129 6.11 -6.13 0.12
N SER A 130 7.34 -6.65 -0.02
CA SER A 130 7.62 -8.08 -0.18
C SER A 130 8.74 -8.57 0.74
N ILE A 131 8.65 -9.81 1.23
CA ILE A 131 9.60 -10.47 2.16
C ILE A 131 11.08 -10.38 1.88
N LYS A 132 11.48 -10.24 0.61
CA LYS A 132 12.91 -10.14 0.29
C LYS A 132 13.51 -8.89 0.92
N THR A 133 12.71 -7.90 1.28
CA THR A 133 13.21 -6.66 1.82
C THR A 133 13.74 -6.82 3.26
N LYS A 134 15.06 -6.99 3.43
CA LYS A 134 15.77 -6.66 4.70
C LYS A 134 15.43 -5.25 5.21
N PHE A 135 14.98 -4.39 4.31
CA PHE A 135 14.40 -3.08 4.56
C PHE A 135 13.46 -3.02 5.77
N ILE A 136 12.59 -4.00 5.99
CA ILE A 136 11.60 -3.90 7.07
C ILE A 136 12.27 -3.94 8.46
N GLU A 137 13.44 -4.58 8.56
CA GLU A 137 14.20 -4.70 9.80
C GLU A 137 15.18 -3.52 9.98
N ASP A 138 15.75 -3.00 8.89
CA ASP A 138 16.82 -1.99 8.92
C ASP A 138 16.38 -0.56 8.53
N CYS A 139 15.17 -0.37 8.00
CA CYS A 139 14.75 0.93 7.48
C CYS A 139 14.45 1.92 8.61
N LYS A 140 15.27 2.97 8.67
CA LYS A 140 14.94 4.22 9.34
C LYS A 140 14.14 5.08 8.37
N PHE A 141 12.83 4.89 8.35
CA PHE A 141 11.95 5.75 7.56
C PHE A 141 11.95 7.17 8.17
N PRO A 142 12.06 8.24 7.37
CA PRO A 142 12.00 9.61 7.87
C PRO A 142 10.64 9.90 8.52
N VAL A 143 10.59 10.92 9.37
CA VAL A 143 9.34 11.36 9.99
C VAL A 143 8.37 11.86 8.90
N LEU A 144 7.12 11.42 9.00
CA LEU A 144 6.00 11.77 8.16
C LEU A 144 5.01 12.62 8.97
N PRO A 145 5.25 13.94 9.09
CA PRO A 145 4.59 14.78 10.08
C PRO A 145 3.11 15.02 9.84
N ASN A 146 2.61 14.82 8.61
CA ASN A 146 1.21 15.07 8.26
C ASN A 146 0.45 13.80 7.84
N LEU A 147 1.08 12.63 7.98
CA LEU A 147 0.48 11.38 7.54
C LEU A 147 -0.67 10.97 8.47
N LYS A 148 -1.87 10.92 7.91
CA LYS A 148 -3.11 10.53 8.60
C LYS A 148 -3.44 9.05 8.34
N LYS A 149 -3.05 8.53 7.18
CA LYS A 149 -3.34 7.15 6.77
C LYS A 149 -2.12 6.45 6.20
N LEU A 150 -1.87 5.24 6.71
CA LEU A 150 -0.86 4.32 6.21
C LEU A 150 -1.54 3.02 5.82
N ALA A 151 -1.39 2.61 4.56
CA ALA A 151 -1.79 1.30 4.09
C ALA A 151 -0.58 0.48 3.66
N ILE A 152 -0.49 -0.77 4.11
CA ILE A 152 0.58 -1.69 3.70
C ILE A 152 -0.07 -2.96 3.13
N GLU A 153 0.19 -3.22 1.85
CA GLU A 153 -0.02 -4.53 1.24
C GLU A 153 1.28 -5.32 1.36
N PHE A 154 1.25 -6.42 2.11
CA PHE A 154 2.44 -7.19 2.42
C PHE A 154 2.36 -8.59 1.82
N PHE A 155 3.30 -8.90 0.93
CA PHE A 155 3.43 -10.24 0.37
C PHE A 155 4.34 -11.11 1.25
N GLY A 156 3.69 -12.03 1.98
CA GLY A 156 4.24 -12.96 2.96
C GLY A 156 4.55 -14.38 2.41
N ARG A 157 5.36 -15.16 3.13
CA ARG A 157 5.89 -16.52 2.89
C ARG A 157 6.24 -17.04 4.27
N ARG A 158 5.75 -18.22 4.61
CA ARG A 158 5.90 -18.79 5.96
C ARG A 158 5.40 -17.80 7.02
N ASP A 159 5.93 -17.85 8.23
CA ASP A 159 5.49 -17.05 9.38
C ASP A 159 6.57 -16.03 9.81
N LYS A 160 7.03 -15.21 8.85
CA LYS A 160 8.00 -14.14 9.14
C LYS A 160 7.35 -13.08 10.03
N SER A 161 8.15 -12.48 10.91
CA SER A 161 7.68 -11.44 11.83
C SER A 161 7.17 -10.23 11.06
N LEU A 162 6.04 -9.69 11.50
CA LEU A 162 5.49 -8.43 11.00
C LEU A 162 5.89 -7.24 11.87
N ILE A 163 6.61 -7.48 12.98
CA ILE A 163 6.90 -6.42 13.95
C ILE A 163 7.76 -5.30 13.37
N GLY A 164 8.57 -5.59 12.35
CA GLY A 164 9.36 -4.56 11.67
C GLY A 164 8.49 -3.52 10.96
N LEU A 165 7.24 -3.84 10.61
CA LEU A 165 6.29 -2.87 10.03
C LEU A 165 5.93 -1.75 11.02
N ALA A 166 6.11 -1.98 12.33
CA ALA A 166 5.95 -0.94 13.34
C ALA A 166 6.86 0.28 13.10
N SER A 167 7.98 0.12 12.39
CA SER A 167 8.87 1.24 12.03
C SER A 167 8.15 2.32 11.22
N PHE A 168 7.30 1.92 10.26
CA PHE A 168 6.50 2.87 9.46
C PHE A 168 5.46 3.60 10.31
N ILE A 169 4.86 2.89 11.27
CA ILE A 169 3.88 3.48 12.19
C ILE A 169 4.56 4.54 13.07
N ARG A 170 5.72 4.20 13.66
CA ARG A 170 6.52 5.15 14.46
C ARG A 170 7.01 6.37 13.68
N ALA A 171 7.19 6.24 12.37
CA ALA A 171 7.55 7.36 11.51
C ALA A 171 6.41 8.37 11.33
N ALA A 172 5.16 8.00 11.64
CA ALA A 172 3.97 8.83 11.44
C ALA A 172 3.31 9.21 12.78
N PRO A 173 3.78 10.26 13.48
CA PRO A 173 3.32 10.59 14.85
C PRO A 173 1.84 10.98 14.96
N TYR A 174 1.22 11.45 13.87
CA TYR A 174 -0.19 11.84 13.81
C TYR A 174 -1.05 10.84 13.01
N LEU A 175 -0.57 9.61 12.84
CA LEU A 175 -1.29 8.57 12.12
C LEU A 175 -2.63 8.28 12.80
N GLN A 176 -3.72 8.30 12.03
CA GLN A 176 -5.08 8.06 12.52
C GLN A 176 -5.64 6.70 12.10
N GLU A 177 -5.30 6.27 10.87
CA GLU A 177 -5.75 5.00 10.30
C GLU A 177 -4.54 4.18 9.80
N PHE A 178 -4.42 2.95 10.30
CA PHE A 178 -3.49 1.96 9.79
C PHE A 178 -4.25 0.80 9.13
N VAL A 179 -3.90 0.50 7.88
CA VAL A 179 -4.45 -0.63 7.13
C VAL A 179 -3.32 -1.57 6.76
N ILE A 180 -3.47 -2.84 7.07
CA ILE A 180 -2.58 -3.90 6.60
C ILE A 180 -3.39 -4.96 5.86
N LYS A 181 -2.95 -5.32 4.67
CA LYS A 181 -3.43 -6.48 3.91
C LYS A 181 -2.27 -7.44 3.73
N ILE A 182 -2.47 -8.72 4.06
CA ILE A 182 -1.41 -9.72 3.93
C ILE A 182 -1.78 -10.79 2.93
N ASP A 183 -0.91 -10.97 1.93
CA ASP A 183 -1.03 -12.02 0.93
C ASP A 183 0.06 -13.08 1.18
N TRP A 184 -0.32 -14.26 1.68
CA TRP A 184 0.61 -15.30 2.09
C TRP A 184 0.83 -16.35 1.00
N TYR A 185 2.06 -16.49 0.50
CA TYR A 185 2.48 -17.62 -0.31
C TYR A 185 2.51 -18.90 0.55
N LYS A 186 1.39 -19.62 0.56
CA LYS A 186 1.04 -20.83 1.34
C LYS A 186 0.54 -20.58 2.76
N LEU A 187 -0.57 -21.24 3.11
CA LEU A 187 -1.31 -21.12 4.38
C LEU A 187 -0.76 -21.98 5.54
N LEU A 188 0.55 -21.99 5.76
CA LEU A 188 1.18 -22.75 6.86
C LEU A 188 1.26 -21.91 8.15
N ARG A 189 0.77 -22.46 9.26
CA ARG A 189 1.02 -21.94 10.62
C ARG A 189 2.32 -22.56 11.15
N THR A 190 3.05 -21.82 11.96
CA THR A 190 4.26 -22.34 12.62
C THR A 190 4.18 -22.07 14.11
N ASP A 191 4.83 -22.92 14.92
CA ASP A 191 4.91 -22.77 16.38
C ASP A 191 5.97 -21.75 16.80
N ARG A 192 6.12 -20.67 16.02
CA ARG A 192 7.12 -19.65 16.32
C ARG A 192 6.72 -18.89 17.59
N ASN A 193 7.71 -18.65 18.44
CA ASN A 193 7.56 -17.71 19.55
C ASN A 193 7.20 -16.31 19.02
N VAL A 194 6.18 -15.72 19.63
CA VAL A 194 5.78 -14.32 19.44
C VAL A 194 6.88 -13.44 20.01
N LYS A 195 7.40 -12.47 19.26
CA LYS A 195 8.32 -11.47 19.82
C LYS A 195 7.50 -10.29 20.32
N ASN A 196 7.97 -9.66 21.37
CA ASN A 196 7.40 -8.39 21.82
C ASN A 196 8.00 -7.26 21.00
N GLY A 197 7.17 -6.30 20.59
CA GLY A 197 7.64 -5.07 19.97
C GLY A 197 8.31 -4.14 20.97
N ILE A 198 9.04 -3.14 20.46
CA ILE A 198 9.57 -2.05 21.26
C ILE A 198 8.41 -1.15 21.68
N HIS A 199 8.29 -0.85 22.97
CA HIS A 199 7.30 0.10 23.47
C HIS A 199 7.52 1.49 22.84
N SER A 200 6.51 2.00 22.16
CA SER A 200 6.45 3.29 21.47
C SER A 200 4.99 3.71 21.37
N PRO A 201 4.51 4.62 22.23
CA PRO A 201 3.11 5.00 22.26
C PRO A 201 2.70 5.69 20.94
N HIS A 202 1.53 5.30 20.44
CA HIS A 202 0.85 5.87 19.27
C HIS A 202 -0.35 6.68 19.77
N GLU A 203 -0.16 8.00 19.87
CA GLU A 203 -1.11 8.90 20.53
C GLU A 203 -2.32 9.30 19.66
N HIS A 204 -2.26 9.05 18.35
CA HIS A 204 -3.28 9.47 17.40
C HIS A 204 -3.94 8.30 16.64
N LEU A 205 -3.41 7.08 16.78
CA LEU A 205 -3.88 5.92 16.03
C LEU A 205 -5.20 5.42 16.60
N LYS A 206 -6.27 5.62 15.84
CA LYS A 206 -7.66 5.34 16.24
C LYS A 206 -8.19 4.06 15.62
N VAL A 207 -7.88 3.83 14.34
CA VAL A 207 -8.47 2.75 13.55
C VAL A 207 -7.37 1.87 12.97
N VAL A 208 -7.45 0.57 13.26
CA VAL A 208 -6.63 -0.45 12.60
C VAL A 208 -7.52 -1.36 11.79
N LYS A 209 -7.15 -1.62 10.53
CA LYS A 209 -7.77 -2.62 9.66
C LYS A 209 -6.75 -3.68 9.32
N PHE A 210 -6.97 -4.90 9.78
CA PHE A 210 -6.16 -6.06 9.46
C PHE A 210 -6.94 -6.95 8.49
N LEU A 211 -6.61 -6.85 7.21
CA LEU A 211 -7.21 -7.61 6.13
C LEU A 211 -6.40 -8.88 5.86
N SER A 212 -7.11 -9.96 5.51
CA SER A 212 -6.55 -11.30 5.33
C SER A 212 -5.90 -11.88 6.60
N TYR A 213 -6.47 -11.60 7.78
CA TYR A 213 -5.97 -12.14 9.05
C TYR A 213 -6.16 -13.67 9.11
N TYR A 214 -5.09 -14.43 9.37
CA TYR A 214 -5.12 -15.89 9.35
C TYR A 214 -4.93 -16.54 10.75
N GLY A 215 -4.53 -15.74 11.75
CA GLY A 215 -4.28 -16.20 13.11
C GLY A 215 -2.90 -16.79 13.32
N ARG A 216 -1.90 -16.34 12.53
CA ARG A 216 -0.50 -16.75 12.70
C ARG A 216 0.16 -16.08 13.88
N ALA A 217 1.30 -16.63 14.33
CA ALA A 217 2.12 -15.99 15.35
C ALA A 217 2.54 -14.57 14.93
N SER A 218 2.85 -14.37 13.64
CA SER A 218 3.13 -13.04 13.08
C SER A 218 1.94 -12.08 13.10
N ASP A 219 0.73 -12.56 12.78
CA ASP A 219 -0.49 -11.74 12.84
C ASP A 219 -0.77 -11.30 14.29
N VAL A 220 -0.70 -12.24 15.23
CA VAL A 220 -0.89 -12.00 16.67
C VAL A 220 0.16 -11.04 17.21
N GLU A 221 1.42 -11.21 16.83
CA GLU A 221 2.53 -10.33 17.19
C GLU A 221 2.25 -8.87 16.84
N LEU A 222 1.80 -8.61 15.61
CA LEU A 222 1.49 -7.25 15.17
C LEU A 222 0.27 -6.69 15.91
N VAL A 223 -0.79 -7.49 16.09
CA VAL A 223 -1.99 -7.04 16.82
C VAL A 223 -1.65 -6.70 18.27
N ARG A 224 -0.90 -7.56 18.97
CA ARG A 224 -0.45 -7.30 20.35
C ARG A 224 0.38 -6.03 20.44
N TYR A 225 1.34 -5.86 19.53
CA TYR A 225 2.12 -4.62 19.45
C TYR A 225 1.22 -3.39 19.31
N LEU A 226 0.26 -3.41 18.38
CA LEU A 226 -0.62 -2.27 18.17
C LEU A 226 -1.40 -1.94 19.43
N VAL A 227 -1.89 -2.95 20.13
CA VAL A 227 -2.69 -2.72 21.32
C VAL A 227 -1.84 -2.16 22.44
N ASP A 228 -0.72 -2.81 22.73
CA ASP A 228 0.13 -2.44 23.85
C ASP A 228 0.68 -1.01 23.70
N ASN A 229 0.58 -0.43 22.50
CA ASN A 229 1.14 0.86 22.16
C ASN A 229 0.10 1.93 21.74
N CYS A 230 -1.15 1.60 21.42
CA CYS A 230 -2.14 2.60 21.01
C CYS A 230 -2.92 3.15 22.21
N VAL A 231 -2.83 4.47 22.43
CA VAL A 231 -3.43 5.12 23.62
C VAL A 231 -4.89 5.52 23.39
N VAL A 232 -5.23 5.97 22.18
CA VAL A 232 -6.56 6.55 21.81
C VAL A 232 -7.39 5.61 20.93
N PHE A 233 -7.15 4.32 21.07
CA PHE A 233 -7.61 3.32 20.14
C PHE A 233 -9.14 3.17 20.14
N GLU A 234 -9.79 3.40 18.99
CA GLU A 234 -11.24 3.32 18.87
C GLU A 234 -11.69 1.92 18.44
N LYS A 235 -11.02 1.31 17.45
CA LYS A 235 -11.38 -0.04 16.95
C LYS A 235 -10.27 -0.75 16.18
N ILE A 236 -10.28 -2.09 16.29
CA ILE A 236 -9.63 -3.00 15.35
C ILE A 236 -10.70 -3.68 14.50
N ILE A 237 -10.54 -3.61 13.19
CA ILE A 237 -11.33 -4.38 12.24
C ILE A 237 -10.43 -5.51 11.74
N ILE A 238 -10.82 -6.75 12.05
CA ILE A 238 -10.14 -7.94 11.55
C ILE A 238 -11.02 -8.56 10.48
N ASP A 239 -10.51 -8.57 9.25
CA ASP A 239 -11.14 -9.26 8.14
C ASP A 239 -10.36 -10.56 7.83
N PRO A 240 -10.89 -11.72 8.21
CA PRO A 240 -10.25 -13.01 7.95
C PRO A 240 -10.44 -13.49 6.51
N ARG A 241 -11.20 -12.75 5.69
CA ARG A 241 -11.41 -13.13 4.28
C ARG A 241 -10.11 -12.96 3.53
N TYR A 242 -9.56 -14.10 3.16
CA TYR A 242 -8.44 -14.19 2.24
C TYR A 242 -8.96 -13.93 0.83
N ARG A 243 -8.55 -12.83 0.20
CA ARG A 243 -8.81 -12.59 -1.24
C ARG A 243 -7.47 -12.48 -1.95
N THR A 244 -7.04 -13.57 -2.58
CA THR A 244 -5.90 -13.49 -3.49
C THR A 244 -6.38 -13.30 -4.90
N ASP A 245 -5.85 -12.30 -5.58
CA ASP A 245 -6.02 -12.12 -7.03
C ASP A 245 -5.13 -13.11 -7.82
N TYR A 246 -4.27 -13.88 -7.15
CA TYR A 246 -3.21 -14.70 -7.75
C TYR A 246 -3.43 -16.22 -7.68
N PHE A 247 -4.38 -16.71 -6.89
CA PHE A 247 -4.61 -18.15 -6.73
C PHE A 247 -6.10 -18.46 -6.74
N HIS A 248 -6.56 -19.20 -7.75
CA HIS A 248 -7.81 -19.92 -7.72
C HIS A 248 -7.65 -21.15 -6.82
N THR A 249 -7.67 -20.97 -5.51
CA THR A 249 -7.92 -22.09 -4.59
C THR A 249 -9.40 -22.42 -4.62
N GLN A 250 -9.74 -23.72 -4.61
CA GLN A 250 -11.13 -24.19 -4.62
C GLN A 250 -11.93 -23.52 -3.49
N MET A 251 -13.10 -22.95 -3.82
CA MET A 251 -13.97 -22.20 -2.90
C MET A 251 -14.24 -22.92 -1.57
N ASP A 252 -14.31 -24.25 -1.56
CA ASP A 252 -14.53 -25.04 -0.34
C ASP A 252 -13.36 -24.93 0.66
N THR A 253 -12.12 -24.88 0.17
CA THR A 253 -10.93 -24.67 1.03
C THR A 253 -10.83 -23.24 1.58
N GLU A 254 -11.41 -22.26 0.87
CA GLU A 254 -11.43 -20.86 1.32
C GLU A 254 -12.45 -20.62 2.44
N LEU A 255 -13.64 -21.23 2.36
CA LEU A 255 -14.66 -21.13 3.41
C LEU A 255 -14.18 -21.77 4.72
N ASP A 256 -13.55 -22.94 4.65
CA ASP A 256 -12.95 -23.62 5.81
C ASP A 256 -11.77 -22.81 6.40
N ALA A 257 -10.93 -22.21 5.53
CA ALA A 257 -9.85 -21.35 5.97
C ALA A 257 -10.37 -20.09 6.68
N VAL A 258 -11.43 -19.44 6.15
CA VAL A 258 -12.06 -18.27 6.78
C VAL A 258 -12.71 -18.62 8.11
N GLY A 259 -13.41 -19.76 8.18
CA GLY A 259 -13.99 -20.27 9.44
C GLY A 259 -12.92 -20.51 10.50
N THR A 260 -11.80 -21.13 10.10
CA THR A 260 -10.65 -21.38 10.96
C THR A 260 -10.02 -20.07 11.43
N SER A 261 -9.73 -19.12 10.53
CA SER A 261 -9.17 -17.81 10.86
C SER A 261 -10.05 -17.01 11.82
N ARG A 262 -11.38 -17.08 11.66
CA ARG A 262 -12.33 -16.47 12.59
C ARG A 262 -12.23 -17.06 13.99
N ASN A 263 -12.11 -18.39 14.09
CA ASN A 263 -11.98 -19.06 15.39
C ASN A 263 -10.67 -18.69 16.09
N TYR A 264 -9.56 -18.64 15.35
CA TYR A 264 -8.28 -18.18 15.90
C TYR A 264 -8.34 -16.72 16.36
N ALA A 265 -8.86 -15.81 15.53
CA ALA A 265 -9.02 -14.40 15.90
C ALA A 265 -9.85 -14.25 17.19
N LYS A 266 -10.94 -15.00 17.32
CA LYS A 266 -11.76 -15.01 18.54
C LYS A 266 -10.95 -15.53 19.74
N GLN A 267 -10.36 -16.71 19.66
CA GLN A 267 -9.62 -17.31 20.77
C GLN A 267 -8.43 -16.45 21.21
N GLN A 268 -7.70 -15.87 20.27
CA GLN A 268 -6.48 -15.12 20.55
C GLN A 268 -6.77 -13.72 21.10
N LEU A 269 -7.95 -13.15 20.83
CA LEU A 269 -8.20 -11.74 21.10
C LEU A 269 -9.42 -11.43 21.97
N GLN A 270 -10.32 -12.40 22.23
CA GLN A 270 -11.53 -12.19 23.05
C GLN A 270 -11.25 -11.82 24.51
N GLY A 271 -10.02 -12.00 25.01
CA GLY A 271 -9.64 -11.65 26.39
C GLY A 271 -9.21 -10.19 26.60
N GLN A 272 -9.20 -9.34 25.57
CA GLN A 272 -8.48 -8.07 25.60
C GLN A 272 -9.34 -6.80 25.34
N ASN A 273 -10.66 -6.84 25.56
CA ASN A 273 -11.55 -5.66 25.49
C ASN A 273 -11.51 -4.86 24.17
N TYR A 274 -11.08 -5.45 23.05
CA TYR A 274 -11.19 -4.76 21.76
C TYR A 274 -12.64 -4.78 21.27
N LEU A 275 -13.11 -3.62 20.81
CA LEU A 275 -14.35 -3.52 20.04
C LEU A 275 -14.12 -4.18 18.67
N PHE A 276 -14.25 -5.51 18.64
CA PHE A 276 -14.28 -6.30 17.42
C PHE A 276 -15.58 -6.02 16.67
N PHE A 277 -15.52 -5.13 15.69
CA PHE A 277 -16.59 -5.05 14.71
C PHE A 277 -16.44 -6.21 13.74
N ASN A 278 -17.21 -7.28 13.99
CA ASN A 278 -17.56 -8.30 13.00
C ASN A 278 -18.39 -7.66 11.87
N SER A 279 -17.77 -6.89 10.99
CA SER A 279 -18.36 -6.59 9.68
C SER A 279 -18.00 -7.75 8.74
N LEU A 280 -18.86 -8.62 8.25
CA LEU A 280 -20.31 -8.72 8.25
C LEU A 280 -20.70 -10.21 8.29
N LEU A 281 -21.75 -10.52 9.06
CA LEU A 281 -22.79 -11.45 8.64
C LEU A 281 -23.56 -10.78 7.50
N GLN A 282 -23.20 -11.05 6.25
CA GLN A 282 -24.16 -11.06 5.16
C GLN A 282 -23.84 -12.28 4.30
N THR A 283 -24.56 -13.35 4.61
CA THR A 283 -25.06 -14.27 3.61
C THR A 283 -25.73 -13.46 2.49
N THR A 284 -25.19 -13.50 1.29
CA THR A 284 -26.03 -13.51 0.09
C THR A 284 -25.79 -14.85 -0.57
N ARG A 285 -26.59 -15.83 -0.16
CA ARG A 285 -27.24 -16.69 -1.16
C ARG A 285 -28.11 -15.75 -1.98
N ASP A 286 -27.77 -15.62 -3.26
CA ASP A 286 -28.65 -15.92 -4.39
C ASP A 286 -27.81 -15.83 -5.67
#